data_AF-A0A924XM27-F1
#
_entry.id   AF-A0A924XM27-F1
#
_cell.length_a   1.000
_cell.length_b   1.000
_cell.length_c   1.000
_cell.angle_alpha   90.00
_cell.angle_beta   90.00
_cell.angle_gamma   90.00
#
_symmetry.space_group_name_H-M   'P 1'
#
loop_
_entity.id
_entity.type
_entity.pdbx_description
1 polymer ?
#
loop_
_entity_poly.entity_id
_entity_poly.type
_entity_poly.pdbx_seq_one_letter_code
_entity_poly.pdbx_strand_id
1 'polypeptide(L)'
;MSDNLLCHQFEDLLSDYLENSLDKPTHRAVSAHVLRCPVCHEVLNAVKVNLQTCREITTPKPSLNLDARILRTTQPEKELSCAEFEKLLTDYLDGFLPAPVFHRWERHAVLCGECSDLPGAVVRTIGVCYTAKAAELEIPQGLNERILQVTLGTDNAKVAKKSFAAHARQAFEKIFAPFATPIFTPQFASVVMMFLLAFVVLSNFNNANAAENSIGNFYKTGVTLAEQTYKQSANAVGGDFTIEKTEPNVSDGKSQ
;
A
#
# COMPACT_ATOMS: atom_id res chain seq x y z
N MET A 1 67.01 -38.86 -19.27
CA MET A 1 66.52 -39.55 -20.48
C MET A 1 65.75 -38.50 -21.25
N SER A 2 66.31 -38.10 -22.39
CA SER A 2 65.94 -36.87 -23.09
C SER A 2 64.73 -37.13 -23.98
N ASP A 3 63.52 -36.93 -23.46
CA ASP A 3 62.30 -36.96 -24.26
C ASP A 3 62.18 -35.64 -25.03
N ASN A 4 62.89 -35.58 -26.17
CA ASN A 4 62.67 -34.53 -27.17
C ASN A 4 61.35 -34.82 -27.88
N LEU A 5 60.26 -34.37 -27.27
CA LEU A 5 58.94 -34.33 -27.90
C LEU A 5 59.03 -33.49 -29.19
N LEU A 6 58.53 -34.02 -30.31
CA LEU A 6 58.55 -33.35 -31.60
C LEU A 6 57.32 -32.44 -31.76
N CYS A 7 57.43 -31.35 -32.53
CA CYS A 7 56.35 -30.37 -32.66
C CYS A 7 55.03 -30.97 -33.17
N HIS A 8 55.07 -31.98 -34.04
CA HIS A 8 53.84 -32.66 -34.50
C HIS A 8 53.14 -33.42 -33.37
N GLN A 9 53.91 -34.09 -32.50
CA GLN A 9 53.37 -34.81 -31.34
C GLN A 9 52.78 -33.85 -30.31
N PHE A 10 53.30 -32.62 -30.25
CA PHE A 10 52.72 -31.58 -29.41
C PHE A 10 51.31 -31.20 -29.88
N GLU A 11 51.11 -31.01 -31.18
CA GLU A 11 49.80 -30.66 -31.75
C GLU A 11 48.77 -31.76 -31.51
N ASP A 12 49.16 -33.03 -31.66
CA ASP A 12 48.30 -34.19 -31.39
C ASP A 12 47.87 -34.27 -29.91
N LEU A 13 48.76 -33.90 -28.99
CA LEU A 13 48.54 -33.97 -27.54
C LEU A 13 47.95 -32.67 -26.95
N LEU A 14 47.77 -31.62 -27.75
CA LEU A 14 47.41 -30.28 -27.26
C LEU A 14 46.03 -30.24 -26.61
N SER A 15 45.04 -30.90 -27.21
CA SER A 15 43.66 -30.97 -26.67
C SER A 15 43.64 -31.67 -25.31
N ASP A 16 44.28 -32.84 -25.23
CA ASP A 16 44.39 -33.62 -23.99
C ASP A 16 45.17 -32.88 -22.90
N TYR A 17 46.18 -32.10 -23.29
CA TYR A 17 46.92 -31.23 -22.39
C TYR A 17 46.03 -30.12 -21.80
N LEU A 18 45.16 -29.51 -22.61
CA LEU A 18 44.25 -28.45 -22.15
C LEU A 18 43.11 -28.99 -21.27
N GLU A 19 42.68 -30.23 -21.50
CA GLU A 19 41.65 -30.92 -20.72
C GLU A 19 42.18 -31.59 -19.44
N ASN A 20 43.51 -31.56 -19.22
CA ASN A 20 44.20 -32.29 -18.14
C ASN A 20 43.92 -33.81 -18.15
N SER A 21 43.73 -34.40 -19.33
CA SER A 21 43.51 -35.85 -19.50
C SER A 21 44.82 -36.65 -19.62
N LEU A 22 45.95 -35.98 -19.88
CA LEU A 22 47.27 -36.60 -20.00
C LEU A 22 47.82 -37.13 -18.68
N ASP A 23 48.65 -38.17 -18.77
CA ASP A 23 49.42 -38.69 -17.66
C ASP A 23 50.54 -37.72 -17.24
N LYS A 24 50.92 -37.78 -15.95
CA LYS A 24 51.88 -36.84 -15.34
C LYS A 24 53.23 -36.72 -16.07
N PRO A 25 53.89 -37.80 -16.55
CA PRO A 25 55.15 -37.64 -17.25
C PRO A 25 54.98 -37.01 -18.64
N THR A 26 53.94 -37.34 -19.39
CA THR A 26 53.65 -36.73 -20.69
C THR A 26 53.27 -35.26 -20.56
N HIS A 27 52.46 -34.90 -19.56
CA HIS A 27 52.15 -33.50 -19.26
C HIS A 27 53.42 -32.69 -18.96
N ARG A 28 54.40 -33.27 -18.25
CA ARG A 28 55.70 -32.63 -18.02
C ARG A 28 56.49 -32.47 -19.31
N ALA A 29 56.55 -33.49 -20.16
CA ALA A 29 57.24 -33.42 -21.45
C ALA A 29 56.65 -32.34 -22.37
N VAL A 30 55.32 -32.27 -22.48
CA VAL A 30 54.60 -31.21 -23.22
C VAL A 30 54.90 -29.83 -22.65
N SER A 31 54.83 -29.66 -21.33
CA SER A 31 55.14 -28.38 -20.68
C SER A 31 56.59 -27.94 -20.89
N ALA A 32 57.54 -28.88 -20.88
CA ALA A 32 58.95 -28.61 -21.12
C ALA A 32 59.21 -28.25 -22.59
N HIS A 33 58.51 -28.89 -23.53
CA HIS A 33 58.58 -28.58 -24.95
C HIS A 33 58.07 -27.17 -25.25
N VAL A 34 56.91 -26.79 -24.69
CA VAL A 34 56.33 -25.45 -24.82
C VAL A 34 57.29 -24.36 -24.34
N LEU A 35 57.99 -24.58 -23.22
CA LEU A 35 58.96 -23.61 -22.71
C LEU A 35 60.22 -23.47 -23.60
N ARG A 36 60.50 -24.46 -24.44
CA ARG A 36 61.70 -24.51 -25.28
C ARG A 36 61.44 -24.11 -26.74
N CYS A 37 60.23 -24.36 -27.24
CA CYS A 37 59.84 -24.10 -28.63
C CYS A 37 58.91 -22.87 -28.71
N PRO A 38 59.36 -21.73 -29.28
CA PRO A 38 58.54 -20.52 -29.35
C PRO A 38 57.29 -20.71 -30.22
N VAL A 39 57.37 -21.52 -31.27
CA VAL A 39 56.23 -21.78 -32.18
C VAL A 39 55.11 -22.50 -31.44
N CYS A 40 55.41 -23.58 -30.72
CA CYS A 40 54.41 -24.33 -29.96
C CYS A 40 53.86 -23.51 -28.77
N HIS A 41 54.66 -22.62 -28.20
CA HIS A 41 54.20 -21.67 -27.19
C HIS A 41 53.19 -20.66 -27.75
N GLU A 42 53.44 -20.12 -28.94
CA GLU A 42 52.48 -19.24 -29.63
C GLU A 42 51.16 -19.96 -29.94
N VAL A 43 51.22 -21.21 -30.44
CA VAL A 43 50.04 -22.03 -30.70
C VAL A 43 49.23 -22.28 -29.42
N LEU A 44 49.90 -22.67 -28.32
CA LEU A 44 49.23 -22.88 -27.03
C LEU A 44 48.53 -21.62 -26.55
N ASN A 45 49.19 -20.47 -26.66
CA ASN A 45 48.61 -19.19 -26.24
C ASN A 45 47.45 -18.77 -27.13
N ALA A 46 47.55 -18.96 -28.45
CA ALA A 46 46.46 -18.69 -29.38
C ALA A 46 45.21 -19.53 -29.04
N VAL A 47 45.38 -20.83 -28.77
CA VAL A 47 44.26 -21.71 -28.38
C VAL A 47 43.69 -21.31 -27.02
N LYS A 48 44.53 -20.94 -26.04
CA LYS A 48 44.07 -20.44 -24.74
C LYS A 48 43.25 -19.16 -24.85
N VAL A 49 43.68 -18.21 -25.68
CA VAL A 49 42.93 -16.98 -25.96
C VAL A 49 41.59 -17.32 -26.60
N ASN A 50 41.56 -18.19 -27.60
CA ASN A 50 40.31 -18.60 -28.25
C ASN A 50 39.35 -19.31 -27.28
N LEU A 51 39.86 -20.18 -26.41
CA LEU A 51 39.06 -20.83 -25.37
C LEU A 51 38.48 -19.82 -24.37
N GLN A 52 39.26 -18.80 -24.01
CA GLN A 52 38.77 -17.73 -23.15
C GLN A 52 37.66 -16.94 -23.84
N THR A 53 37.84 -16.57 -25.11
CA THR A 53 36.78 -15.92 -25.90
C THR A 53 35.53 -16.79 -25.95
N CYS A 54 35.65 -18.10 -26.18
CA CYS A 54 34.52 -19.01 -26.17
C CYS A 54 33.79 -19.07 -24.81
N ARG A 55 34.49 -18.89 -23.68
CA ARG A 55 33.89 -18.84 -22.34
C ARG A 55 33.17 -17.52 -22.06
N GLU A 56 33.61 -16.44 -22.70
CA GLU A 56 32.99 -15.12 -22.60
C GLU A 56 31.73 -15.00 -23.47
N ILE A 57 31.56 -15.89 -24.46
CA ILE A 57 30.31 -16.01 -25.22
C ILE A 57 29.19 -16.33 -24.22
N THR A 58 28.24 -15.40 -24.11
CA THR A 58 27.11 -15.51 -23.20
C THR A 58 26.37 -16.81 -23.47
N THR A 59 26.38 -17.72 -22.50
CA THR A 59 25.58 -18.93 -22.57
C THR A 59 24.11 -18.51 -22.63
N PRO A 60 23.33 -19.01 -23.60
CA PRO A 60 21.91 -18.69 -23.65
C PRO A 60 21.28 -19.15 -22.35
N LYS A 61 20.52 -18.25 -21.70
CA LYS A 61 19.81 -18.57 -20.47
C LYS A 61 18.97 -19.83 -20.73
N PRO A 62 19.12 -20.91 -19.94
CA PRO A 62 18.34 -22.11 -20.14
C PRO A 62 16.85 -21.73 -20.10
N SER A 63 16.06 -22.31 -21.01
CA SER A 63 14.61 -22.11 -20.99
C SER A 63 14.07 -22.56 -19.64
N LEU A 64 13.09 -21.84 -19.08
CA LEU A 64 12.44 -22.17 -17.80
C LEU A 64 11.94 -23.63 -17.73
N ASN A 65 11.65 -24.24 -18.88
CA ASN A 65 11.17 -25.61 -19.00
C ASN A 65 12.29 -26.68 -19.00
N LEU A 66 13.57 -26.29 -19.15
CA LEU A 66 14.68 -27.24 -19.27
C LEU A 66 14.96 -27.92 -17.93
N ASP A 67 15.15 -27.14 -16.87
CA ASP A 67 15.40 -27.66 -15.51
C ASP A 67 14.31 -28.62 -15.09
N ALA A 68 13.09 -28.29 -15.46
CA ALA A 68 11.92 -29.04 -15.10
C ALA A 68 11.74 -30.32 -15.94
N ARG A 69 12.14 -30.32 -17.21
CA ARG A 69 12.30 -31.55 -18.02
C ARG A 69 13.40 -32.44 -17.46
N ILE A 70 14.53 -31.87 -17.04
CA ILE A 70 15.63 -32.62 -16.41
C ILE A 70 15.14 -33.29 -15.11
N LEU A 71 14.40 -32.55 -14.28
CA LEU A 71 13.82 -33.08 -13.05
C LEU A 71 12.81 -34.20 -13.31
N ARG A 72 11.96 -34.07 -14.35
CA ARG A 72 11.06 -35.15 -14.80
C ARG A 72 11.82 -36.41 -15.17
N THR A 73 12.88 -36.26 -15.97
CA THR A 73 13.66 -37.41 -16.46
C THR A 73 14.50 -38.06 -15.36
N THR A 74 14.95 -37.27 -14.38
CA THR A 74 15.88 -37.76 -13.34
C THR A 74 15.19 -38.20 -12.05
N GLN A 75 13.96 -37.74 -11.76
CA GLN A 75 13.21 -38.06 -10.53
C GLN A 75 11.70 -38.24 -10.76
N PRO A 76 11.26 -39.23 -11.57
CA PRO A 76 9.85 -39.44 -11.88
C PRO A 76 9.00 -39.82 -10.65
N GLU A 77 9.58 -40.47 -9.63
CA GLU A 77 8.86 -40.87 -8.41
C GLU A 77 8.39 -39.70 -7.53
N LYS A 78 8.90 -38.49 -7.78
CA LYS A 78 8.47 -37.28 -7.07
C LYS A 78 7.41 -36.48 -7.84
N GLU A 79 6.98 -36.97 -9.00
CA GLU A 79 5.98 -36.28 -9.82
C GLU A 79 4.56 -36.61 -9.38
N LEU A 80 3.72 -35.57 -9.37
CA LEU A 80 2.29 -35.66 -9.16
C LEU A 80 1.62 -36.07 -10.49
N SER A 81 0.66 -36.99 -10.47
CA SER A 81 -0.15 -37.30 -11.66
C SER A 81 -1.20 -36.21 -11.92
N CYS A 82 -1.74 -36.12 -13.15
CA CYS A 82 -2.81 -35.16 -13.48
C CYS A 82 -4.07 -35.40 -12.63
N ALA A 83 -4.40 -36.67 -12.34
CA ALA A 83 -5.55 -37.00 -11.50
C ALA A 83 -5.36 -36.55 -10.04
N GLU A 84 -4.15 -36.70 -9.50
CA GLU A 84 -3.82 -36.18 -8.16
C GLU A 84 -3.76 -34.66 -8.14
N PHE A 85 -3.31 -34.03 -9.23
CA PHE A 85 -3.32 -32.58 -9.41
C PHE A 85 -4.72 -32.01 -9.27
N GLU A 86 -5.69 -32.57 -10.01
CA GLU A 86 -7.09 -32.16 -9.96
C GLU A 86 -7.70 -32.40 -8.58
N LYS A 87 -7.38 -33.53 -7.94
CA LYS A 87 -7.87 -33.83 -6.59
C LYS A 87 -7.43 -32.80 -5.55
N LEU A 88 -6.23 -32.27 -5.69
CA LEU A 88 -5.65 -31.28 -4.78
C LEU A 88 -5.96 -29.82 -5.17
N LEU A 89 -6.68 -29.61 -6.29
CA LEU A 89 -6.97 -28.27 -6.80
C LEU A 89 -7.79 -27.45 -5.80
N THR A 90 -8.82 -28.04 -5.20
CA THR A 90 -9.66 -27.33 -4.21
C THR A 90 -8.86 -26.98 -2.97
N ASP A 91 -8.06 -27.93 -2.46
CA ASP A 91 -7.19 -27.70 -1.29
C ASP A 91 -6.17 -26.59 -1.55
N TYR A 92 -5.69 -26.46 -2.80
CA TYR A 92 -4.85 -25.36 -3.24
C TYR A 92 -5.60 -24.02 -3.24
N LEU A 93 -6.80 -23.97 -3.85
CA LEU A 93 -7.61 -22.76 -3.94
C LEU A 93 -8.09 -22.26 -2.57
N ASP A 94 -8.35 -23.18 -1.64
CA ASP A 94 -8.74 -22.87 -0.27
C ASP A 94 -7.54 -22.54 0.64
N GLY A 95 -6.31 -22.76 0.17
CA GLY A 95 -5.08 -22.49 0.92
C GLY A 95 -4.71 -23.54 1.98
N PHE A 96 -5.28 -24.74 1.90
CA PHE A 96 -5.03 -25.86 2.84
C PHE A 96 -3.95 -26.84 2.38
N LEU A 97 -3.34 -26.62 1.22
CA LEU A 97 -2.35 -27.54 0.66
C LEU A 97 -1.03 -27.53 1.50
N PRO A 98 -0.58 -28.67 2.05
CA PRO A 98 0.65 -28.72 2.83
C PRO A 98 1.90 -28.35 2.01
N ALA A 99 2.84 -27.63 2.62
CA ALA A 99 4.09 -27.18 1.98
C ALA A 99 4.85 -28.23 1.14
N PRO A 100 5.05 -29.49 1.58
CA PRO A 100 5.76 -30.49 0.75
C PRO A 100 4.95 -30.95 -0.47
N VAL A 101 3.64 -30.78 -0.48
CA VAL A 101 2.76 -31.09 -1.62
C VAL A 101 2.65 -29.87 -2.55
N PHE A 102 2.62 -28.66 -1.98
CA PHE A 102 2.53 -27.40 -2.68
C PHE A 102 3.57 -27.26 -3.81
N HIS A 103 4.86 -27.44 -3.52
CA HIS A 103 5.90 -27.28 -4.54
C HIS A 103 5.86 -28.34 -5.65
N ARG A 104 5.32 -29.53 -5.36
CA ARG A 104 5.11 -30.58 -6.37
C ARG A 104 3.92 -30.24 -7.26
N TRP A 105 2.85 -29.73 -6.65
CA TRP A 105 1.64 -29.28 -7.36
C TRP A 105 1.93 -28.08 -8.26
N GLU A 106 2.61 -27.05 -7.76
CA GLU A 106 3.00 -25.87 -8.54
C GLU A 106 3.89 -26.24 -9.74
N ARG A 107 4.83 -27.16 -9.52
CA ARG A 107 5.66 -27.70 -10.60
C ARG A 107 4.84 -28.43 -11.65
N HIS A 108 3.84 -29.23 -11.25
CA HIS A 108 2.96 -29.90 -12.21
C HIS A 108 2.15 -28.89 -13.03
N ALA A 109 1.60 -27.84 -12.40
CA ALA A 109 0.89 -26.78 -13.10
C ALA A 109 1.77 -26.11 -14.18
N VAL A 110 3.03 -25.83 -13.90
CA VAL A 110 3.91 -25.17 -14.88
C VAL A 110 4.32 -26.10 -16.04
N LEU A 111 4.41 -27.41 -15.80
CA LEU A 111 4.99 -28.35 -16.77
C LEU A 111 3.99 -29.15 -17.59
N CYS A 112 2.79 -29.36 -17.04
CA CYS A 112 1.76 -30.07 -17.75
C CYS A 112 1.00 -29.09 -18.63
N GLY A 113 1.10 -29.26 -19.96
CA GLY A 113 0.38 -28.42 -20.92
C GLY A 113 -1.13 -28.43 -20.69
N GLU A 114 -1.68 -29.57 -20.25
CA GLU A 114 -3.12 -29.73 -19.97
C GLU A 114 -3.53 -29.07 -18.66
N CYS A 115 -2.74 -29.22 -17.59
CA CYS A 115 -3.10 -28.71 -16.26
C CYS A 115 -2.69 -27.25 -16.02
N SER A 116 -1.90 -26.65 -16.91
CA SER A 116 -1.32 -25.31 -16.70
C SER A 116 -2.34 -24.18 -16.58
N ASP A 117 -3.42 -24.20 -17.38
CA ASP A 117 -4.48 -23.19 -17.32
C ASP A 117 -5.66 -23.62 -16.43
N LEU A 118 -5.68 -24.86 -15.94
CA LEU A 118 -6.82 -25.39 -15.19
C LEU A 118 -7.14 -24.56 -13.92
N PRO A 119 -6.18 -24.19 -13.05
CA PRO A 119 -6.48 -23.37 -11.88
C PRO A 119 -7.01 -21.98 -12.27
N GLY A 120 -6.43 -21.38 -13.31
CA GLY A 120 -6.87 -20.09 -13.83
C GLY A 120 -8.30 -20.15 -14.37
N ALA A 121 -8.63 -21.19 -15.13
CA ALA A 121 -9.97 -21.42 -15.66
C ALA A 121 -11.02 -21.58 -14.56
N VAL A 122 -10.68 -22.32 -13.50
CA VAL A 122 -11.58 -22.52 -12.35
C VAL A 122 -11.79 -21.23 -11.58
N VAL A 123 -10.75 -20.45 -11.29
CA VAL A 123 -10.87 -19.14 -10.63
C VAL A 123 -11.71 -18.16 -11.46
N ARG A 124 -11.50 -18.11 -12.78
CA ARG A 124 -12.31 -17.27 -13.69
C ARG A 124 -13.79 -17.67 -13.65
N THR A 125 -14.08 -18.97 -13.68
CA THR A 125 -15.45 -19.50 -13.63
C THR A 125 -16.12 -19.18 -12.29
N ILE A 126 -15.40 -19.36 -11.19
CA ILE A 126 -15.86 -18.98 -9.85
C ILE A 126 -16.17 -17.48 -9.80
N GLY A 127 -15.29 -16.62 -10.34
CA GLY A 127 -15.53 -15.18 -10.44
C GLY A 127 -16.80 -14.81 -11.21
N VAL A 128 -17.08 -15.50 -12.32
CA VAL A 128 -18.34 -15.33 -13.07
C VAL A 128 -19.54 -15.74 -12.23
N CYS A 129 -19.48 -16.87 -11.53
CA CYS A 129 -20.55 -17.32 -10.64
C CYS A 129 -20.83 -16.33 -9.50
N TYR A 130 -19.79 -15.77 -8.87
CA TYR A 130 -19.94 -14.79 -7.81
C TYR A 130 -20.53 -13.48 -8.33
N THR A 131 -20.08 -12.99 -9.47
CA THR A 131 -20.61 -11.75 -10.07
C THR A 131 -22.06 -11.92 -10.50
N ALA A 132 -22.42 -13.06 -11.09
CA ALA A 132 -23.81 -13.38 -11.44
C ALA A 132 -24.71 -13.47 -10.19
N LYS A 133 -24.26 -14.11 -9.11
CA LYS A 133 -25.03 -14.21 -7.85
C LYS A 133 -25.09 -12.91 -7.05
N ALA A 134 -24.05 -12.08 -7.12
CA ALA A 134 -24.00 -10.80 -6.42
C ALA A 134 -24.95 -9.76 -7.03
N ALA A 135 -25.37 -9.95 -8.28
CA ALA A 135 -26.26 -9.02 -8.98
C ALA A 135 -27.69 -8.94 -8.41
N GLU A 136 -28.06 -9.81 -7.46
CA GLU A 136 -29.48 -9.99 -7.09
C GLU A 136 -29.83 -9.79 -5.60
N LEU A 137 -28.86 -9.49 -4.72
CA LEU A 137 -29.17 -9.22 -3.31
C LEU A 137 -29.12 -7.74 -2.97
N GLU A 138 -30.30 -7.14 -2.83
CA GLU A 138 -30.46 -5.89 -2.11
C GLU A 138 -29.97 -6.07 -0.68
N ILE A 139 -29.01 -5.24 -0.27
CA ILE A 139 -28.50 -5.22 1.09
C ILE A 139 -29.68 -4.89 2.01
N PRO A 140 -29.95 -5.67 3.07
CA PRO A 140 -31.04 -5.39 4.00
C PRO A 140 -30.94 -3.95 4.52
N GLN A 141 -32.03 -3.18 4.39
CA GLN A 141 -32.08 -1.81 4.88
C GLN A 141 -31.63 -1.76 6.35
N GLY A 142 -30.74 -0.81 6.69
CA GLY A 142 -30.22 -0.67 8.04
C GLY A 142 -28.98 -1.52 8.37
N LEU A 143 -28.46 -2.35 7.46
CA LEU A 143 -27.30 -3.21 7.76
C LEU A 143 -26.03 -2.39 8.02
N ASN A 144 -25.79 -1.37 7.20
CA ASN A 144 -24.70 -0.42 7.37
C ASN A 144 -24.82 0.32 8.71
N GLU A 145 -26.01 0.77 9.12
CA GLU A 145 -26.22 1.39 10.43
C GLU A 145 -25.97 0.41 11.58
N ARG A 146 -26.39 -0.86 11.46
CA ARG A 146 -26.12 -1.90 12.46
C ARG A 146 -24.63 -2.20 12.59
N ILE A 147 -23.92 -2.34 11.48
CA ILE A 147 -22.47 -2.54 11.48
C ILE A 147 -21.78 -1.34 12.12
N LEU A 148 -22.14 -0.11 11.74
CA LEU A 148 -21.60 1.11 12.34
C LEU A 148 -21.89 1.20 13.84
N GLN A 149 -23.09 0.83 14.29
CA GLN A 149 -23.42 0.81 15.72
C GLN A 149 -22.56 -0.17 16.52
N VAL A 150 -22.33 -1.36 15.98
CA VAL A 150 -21.51 -2.41 16.60
C VAL A 150 -20.02 -2.04 16.59
N THR A 151 -19.49 -1.53 15.49
CA THR A 151 -18.06 -1.19 15.36
C THR A 151 -17.69 0.09 16.12
N LEU A 152 -18.59 1.08 16.21
CA LEU A 152 -18.34 2.32 16.95
C LEU A 152 -18.63 2.21 18.46
N GLY A 153 -19.12 1.05 18.94
CA GLY A 153 -19.39 0.81 20.37
C GLY A 153 -20.45 1.73 20.99
N THR A 154 -21.27 2.41 20.17
CA THR A 154 -22.19 3.47 20.62
C THR A 154 -23.40 2.95 21.42
N ASP A 155 -23.64 1.63 21.44
CA ASP A 155 -24.72 1.02 22.20
C ASP A 155 -24.48 1.01 23.71
N ASN A 156 -23.22 1.01 24.16
CA ASN A 156 -22.91 1.10 25.60
C ASN A 156 -23.20 2.49 26.20
N ALA A 157 -23.32 3.54 25.36
CA ALA A 157 -23.58 4.90 25.84
C ALA A 157 -25.08 5.24 25.95
N LYS A 158 -25.97 4.54 25.21
CA LYS A 158 -27.40 4.86 25.17
C LYS A 158 -28.24 4.12 26.22
N VAL A 159 -27.74 3.02 26.79
CA VAL A 159 -28.44 2.26 27.84
C VAL A 159 -28.38 2.99 29.20
N ALA A 160 -27.33 3.77 29.48
CA ALA A 160 -27.14 4.43 30.78
C ALA A 160 -27.98 5.70 31.01
N LYS A 161 -28.68 6.26 30.00
CA LYS A 161 -29.35 7.58 30.10
C LYS A 161 -30.81 7.64 29.63
N LYS A 162 -31.47 6.50 29.39
CA LYS A 162 -32.78 6.47 28.69
C LYS A 162 -34.04 6.25 29.54
N SER A 163 -34.02 6.39 30.87
CA SER A 163 -35.26 6.09 31.64
C SER A 163 -36.20 7.28 31.85
N PHE A 164 -35.71 8.49 32.16
CA PHE A 164 -36.61 9.57 32.62
C PHE A 164 -36.76 10.78 31.68
N ALA A 165 -35.67 11.23 31.06
CA ALA A 165 -35.69 12.42 30.20
C ALA A 165 -36.41 12.21 28.86
N ALA A 166 -36.52 10.97 28.39
CA ALA A 166 -37.18 10.64 27.12
C ALA A 166 -38.71 10.72 27.22
N HIS A 167 -39.30 10.31 28.35
CA HIS A 167 -40.75 10.36 28.56
C HIS A 167 -41.27 11.79 28.70
N ALA A 168 -40.53 12.68 29.37
CA ALA A 168 -40.92 14.08 29.53
C ALA A 168 -40.89 14.86 28.20
N ARG A 169 -39.91 14.56 27.32
CA ARG A 169 -39.77 15.22 26.02
C ARG A 169 -40.88 14.82 25.04
N GLN A 170 -41.27 13.55 25.06
CA GLN A 170 -42.32 13.02 24.18
C GLN A 170 -43.72 13.53 24.53
N ALA A 171 -43.97 13.83 25.81
CA ALA A 171 -45.20 14.46 26.27
C ALA A 171 -45.28 15.94 25.85
N PHE A 172 -44.14 16.65 25.88
CA PHE A 172 -44.07 18.06 25.51
C PHE A 172 -44.22 18.28 23.99
N GLU A 173 -43.61 17.43 23.17
CA GLU A 173 -43.72 17.52 21.70
C GLU A 173 -45.14 17.26 21.20
N LYS A 174 -45.90 16.33 21.78
CA LYS A 174 -47.29 16.06 21.35
C LYS A 174 -48.25 17.21 21.62
N ILE A 175 -47.97 18.05 22.61
CA ILE A 175 -48.81 19.19 22.99
C ILE A 175 -48.50 20.41 22.11
N PHE A 176 -47.23 20.60 21.70
CA PHE A 176 -46.80 21.75 20.88
C PHE A 176 -46.66 21.48 19.38
N ALA A 177 -46.76 20.21 18.94
CA ALA A 177 -46.67 19.82 17.53
C ALA A 177 -47.64 20.52 16.56
N PRO A 178 -48.92 20.83 16.90
CA PRO A 178 -49.81 21.48 15.93
C PRO A 178 -49.51 22.97 15.73
N PHE A 179 -48.62 23.58 16.54
CA PHE A 179 -48.28 25.00 16.45
C PHE A 179 -46.91 25.26 15.80
N ALA A 180 -46.07 24.23 15.63
CA ALA A 180 -44.66 24.39 15.27
C ALA A 180 -44.26 23.87 13.87
N THR A 181 -45.20 23.38 13.06
CA THR A 181 -44.89 22.93 11.69
C THR A 181 -45.52 23.83 10.62
N PRO A 182 -44.92 25.00 10.31
CA PRO A 182 -45.18 25.61 9.02
C PRO A 182 -44.59 24.70 7.95
N ILE A 183 -45.41 24.31 6.97
CA ILE A 183 -45.02 23.51 5.81
C ILE A 183 -44.09 24.37 4.93
N PHE A 184 -42.79 24.42 5.27
CA PHE A 184 -41.76 25.01 4.42
C PHE A 184 -41.21 23.93 3.48
N THR A 185 -41.77 23.89 2.27
CA THR A 185 -41.14 23.20 1.15
C THR A 185 -39.91 24.00 0.69
N PRO A 186 -38.82 23.34 0.23
CA PRO A 186 -37.51 23.98 -0.04
C PRO A 186 -37.54 25.09 -1.11
N GLN A 187 -38.59 25.14 -1.92
CA GLN A 187 -38.79 26.17 -2.95
C GLN A 187 -39.13 27.56 -2.41
N PHE A 188 -39.57 27.70 -1.15
CA PHE A 188 -39.95 29.00 -0.57
C PHE A 188 -38.85 29.66 0.28
N ALA A 189 -37.69 29.02 0.46
CA ALA A 189 -36.61 29.53 1.31
C ALA A 189 -36.03 30.88 0.82
N SER A 190 -35.89 31.05 -0.49
CA SER A 190 -35.40 32.30 -1.08
C SER A 190 -36.38 33.46 -0.89
N VAL A 191 -37.68 33.19 -1.04
CA VAL A 191 -38.75 34.17 -0.88
C VAL A 191 -38.85 34.64 0.57
N VAL A 192 -38.74 33.72 1.53
CA VAL A 192 -38.76 34.04 2.97
C VAL A 192 -37.56 34.88 3.37
N MET A 193 -36.36 34.56 2.88
CA MET A 193 -35.17 35.36 3.17
C MET A 193 -35.29 36.77 2.60
N MET A 194 -35.83 36.93 1.38
CA MET A 194 -36.06 38.27 0.83
C MET A 194 -37.13 39.04 1.60
N PHE A 195 -38.19 38.38 2.06
CA PHE A 195 -39.22 39.02 2.87
C PHE A 195 -38.71 39.42 4.26
N LEU A 196 -37.91 38.58 4.92
CA LEU A 196 -37.29 38.91 6.21
C LEU A 196 -36.33 40.09 6.07
N LEU A 197 -35.52 40.11 5.01
CA LEU A 197 -34.58 41.22 4.76
C LEU A 197 -35.32 42.51 4.43
N ALA A 198 -36.40 42.44 3.64
CA ALA A 198 -37.28 43.57 3.36
C ALA A 198 -38.00 44.08 4.63
N PHE A 199 -38.46 43.17 5.49
CA PHE A 199 -39.14 43.52 6.74
C PHE A 199 -38.17 44.13 7.76
N VAL A 200 -36.92 43.66 7.82
CA VAL A 200 -35.87 44.26 8.65
C VAL A 200 -35.50 45.65 8.15
N VAL A 201 -35.34 45.85 6.84
CA VAL A 201 -35.05 47.18 6.27
C VAL A 201 -36.22 48.14 6.46
N LEU A 202 -37.47 47.70 6.22
CA LEU A 202 -38.65 48.54 6.44
C LEU A 202 -38.91 48.84 7.91
N SER A 203 -38.67 47.89 8.82
CA SER A 203 -38.83 48.13 10.26
C SER A 203 -37.75 49.05 10.81
N ASN A 204 -36.52 48.99 10.29
CA ASN A 204 -35.48 49.98 10.61
C ASN A 204 -35.80 51.37 10.03
N PHE A 205 -36.46 51.45 8.87
CA PHE A 205 -36.89 52.73 8.29
C PHE A 205 -38.13 53.33 9.00
N ASN A 206 -39.05 52.50 9.47
CA ASN A 206 -40.29 52.97 10.11
C ASN A 206 -40.17 53.18 11.63
N ASN A 207 -39.19 52.61 12.32
CA ASN A 207 -39.01 52.74 13.77
C ASN A 207 -37.86 53.66 14.23
N ALA A 208 -37.27 54.47 13.34
CA ALA A 208 -36.29 55.47 13.75
C ALA A 208 -36.65 56.84 13.19
N ASN A 209 -37.03 57.72 14.11
CA ASN A 209 -37.27 59.13 13.91
C ASN A 209 -36.16 59.79 13.08
N ALA A 210 -36.59 60.73 12.24
CA ALA A 210 -35.82 61.45 11.24
C ALA A 210 -34.73 62.42 11.78
N ALA A 211 -33.97 62.05 12.81
CA ALA A 211 -32.87 62.87 13.32
C ALA A 211 -31.71 61.97 13.72
N GLU A 212 -30.50 62.31 13.26
CA GLU A 212 -29.21 61.69 13.62
C GLU A 212 -28.73 60.50 12.77
N ASN A 213 -28.98 60.54 11.46
CA ASN A 213 -28.12 59.89 10.48
C ASN A 213 -26.83 60.70 10.31
N SER A 214 -25.92 60.60 11.27
CA SER A 214 -24.53 61.01 11.10
C SER A 214 -23.63 59.81 11.32
N ILE A 215 -22.92 59.43 10.26
CA ILE A 215 -21.88 58.39 10.23
C ILE A 215 -20.90 58.54 11.41
N GLY A 216 -20.70 59.76 11.93
CA GLY A 216 -19.86 60.03 13.10
C GLY A 216 -20.32 59.38 14.41
N ASN A 217 -21.63 59.17 14.60
CA ASN A 217 -22.14 58.48 15.79
C ASN A 217 -21.82 56.98 15.73
N PHE A 218 -21.89 56.36 14.55
CA PHE A 218 -21.51 54.94 14.37
C PHE A 218 -20.05 54.66 14.73
N TYR A 219 -19.12 55.55 14.35
CA TYR A 219 -17.71 55.41 14.73
C TYR A 219 -17.48 55.57 16.23
N LYS A 220 -18.18 56.52 16.87
CA LYS A 220 -18.09 56.68 18.33
C LYS A 220 -18.61 55.46 19.06
N THR A 221 -19.77 54.92 18.65
CA THR A 221 -20.34 53.72 19.27
C THR A 221 -19.46 52.50 19.06
N GLY A 222 -18.85 52.33 17.87
CA GLY A 222 -17.91 51.25 17.57
C GLY A 222 -16.64 51.31 18.43
N VAL A 223 -16.05 52.49 18.59
CA VAL A 223 -14.85 52.68 19.44
C VAL A 223 -15.16 52.41 20.91
N THR A 224 -16.31 52.87 21.42
CA THR A 224 -16.70 52.62 22.81
C THR A 224 -16.95 51.13 23.10
N LEU A 225 -17.51 50.41 22.13
CA LEU A 225 -17.73 48.97 22.26
C LEU A 225 -16.41 48.20 22.26
N ALA A 226 -15.47 48.58 21.38
CA ALA A 226 -14.13 48.00 21.33
C ALA A 226 -13.34 48.22 22.63
N GLU A 227 -13.44 49.41 23.24
CA GLU A 227 -12.79 49.70 24.53
C GLU A 227 -13.38 48.84 25.66
N GLN A 228 -14.71 48.62 25.67
CA GLN A 228 -15.36 47.75 26.64
C GLN A 228 -14.95 46.28 26.47
N THR A 229 -14.85 45.79 25.23
CA THR A 229 -14.35 44.44 24.96
C THR A 229 -12.89 44.29 25.37
N TYR A 230 -12.05 45.29 25.14
CA TYR A 230 -10.64 45.27 25.53
C TYR A 230 -10.46 45.25 27.06
N LYS A 231 -11.27 46.01 27.79
CA LYS A 231 -11.29 45.99 29.27
C LYS A 231 -11.82 44.66 29.81
N GLN A 232 -12.82 44.06 29.17
CA GLN A 232 -13.30 42.73 29.54
C GLN A 232 -12.26 41.63 29.26
N SER A 233 -11.51 41.71 28.16
CA SER A 233 -10.43 40.76 27.86
C SER A 233 -9.20 40.96 28.75
N ALA A 234 -8.85 42.19 29.11
CA ALA A 234 -7.76 42.48 30.04
C ALA A 234 -8.07 41.97 31.46
N ASN A 235 -9.33 42.07 31.90
CA ASN A 235 -9.78 41.50 33.17
C ASN A 235 -9.93 39.97 33.14
N ALA A 236 -10.15 39.36 31.97
CA ALA A 236 -10.21 37.90 31.80
C ALA A 236 -8.82 37.24 31.71
N VAL A 237 -7.78 37.97 31.32
CA VAL A 237 -6.39 37.48 31.20
C VAL A 237 -5.54 37.79 32.45
N GLY A 238 -6.00 38.68 33.33
CA GLY A 238 -5.32 39.05 34.58
C GLY A 238 -5.68 38.23 35.84
N GLY A 239 -6.35 37.07 35.70
CA GLY A 239 -6.79 36.24 36.81
C GLY A 239 -5.96 34.97 37.01
N ASP A 240 -5.04 35.03 37.98
CA ASP A 240 -4.32 33.94 38.67
C ASP A 240 -3.17 33.22 37.91
N PHE A 241 -2.00 33.85 37.91
CA PHE A 241 -0.72 33.14 37.86
C PHE A 241 0.16 33.65 39.01
N THR A 242 0.23 32.88 40.09
CA THR A 242 1.20 33.06 41.15
C THR A 242 2.57 32.58 40.66
N ILE A 243 3.44 33.50 40.23
CA ILE A 243 4.89 33.28 40.31
C ILE A 243 5.46 34.08 41.46
N GLU A 244 5.92 33.31 42.42
CA GLU A 244 7.05 33.50 43.32
C GLU A 244 7.99 34.68 43.00
N LYS A 245 8.20 35.50 44.02
CA LYS A 245 9.13 36.62 44.05
C LYS A 245 10.55 36.07 44.07
N THR A 246 11.34 36.31 43.03
CA THR A 246 12.80 36.24 43.11
C THR A 246 13.38 37.49 42.44
N GLU A 247 13.81 38.44 43.26
CA GLU A 247 14.66 39.54 42.81
C GLU A 247 16.04 38.97 42.42
N PRO A 248 16.66 39.52 41.37
CA PRO A 248 17.97 40.09 41.62
C PRO A 248 18.12 41.50 41.03
N ASN A 249 18.61 42.36 41.91
CA ASN A 249 19.19 43.67 41.67
C ASN A 249 20.39 43.59 40.71
N VAL A 250 20.37 44.35 39.61
CA VAL A 250 21.57 44.79 38.88
C VAL A 250 21.36 46.22 38.34
N SER A 251 21.88 47.17 39.11
CA SER A 251 22.65 48.38 38.77
C SER A 251 22.47 49.08 37.41
N ASP A 252 22.07 50.35 37.51
CA ASP A 252 22.69 51.57 36.96
C ASP A 252 23.46 51.54 35.63
N GLY A 253 23.07 52.48 34.77
CA GLY A 253 23.83 52.87 33.58
C GLY A 253 23.23 54.09 32.86
N LYS A 254 23.08 55.22 33.57
CA LYS A 254 22.80 56.53 32.97
C LYS A 254 24.13 57.18 32.61
N SER A 255 24.23 57.67 31.38
CA SER A 255 25.31 58.54 30.92
C SER A 255 25.34 59.86 31.69
N GLN A 256 26.42 60.09 32.42
CA GLN A 256 27.28 61.28 32.35
C GLN A 256 28.58 61.03 33.14
#